data_AF-A0A2U2S0E2-F1
#
_entry.id   AF-A0A2U2S0E2-F1
#
_cell.length_a   1.000
_cell.length_b   1.000
_cell.length_c   1.000
_cell.angle_alpha   90.00
_cell.angle_beta   90.00
_cell.angle_gamma   90.00
#
_symmetry.space_group_name_H-M   'P 1'
#
loop_
_entity.id
_entity.type
_entity.pdbx_description
1 polymer ?
#
loop_
_entity_poly.entity_id
_entity_poly.type
_entity_poly.pdbx_seq_one_letter_code
_entity_poly.pdbx_strand_id
1 'polypeptide(L)'
;METIIITIFVLGYLAITLEHSLKVDKLIPALAMMALMWAIISLSHLPVFDVNTELKQLEPTHVDEILLHHLGKTAEIIIFLLGAMTIVEIIDYFNGFFTIKNFIKTRSKKGLLWIFSILAFILSAIIDNLTATIVLITILQKVVLNRDTRLWFAGLIIIAANAGGAWSPIGDVTTTMLWIGNKVTTLNLITYVLLPSIFCLGVPVGIASFLPAFQGEIDEPVVDETDVGFHKHGASILYLGLSAIIFVPVFKTITHLPPYVGMMLSLAVVATFAEIFSKAKINITSFDEESDAHQTSSPVHRSLSKIELPSILFFLGILLAVAGLESLGLLFNFAEGLNKTIPNTDIVIGLLGIGSAVIDNVPLVAASMGMFSNPVDDPVWHLIAYSAGTGGSMLIIGSAAGVVAMGMEKIDFFWYLKKIAWLAFLGFLSGFVVFVVMRDFVF
;
A
#
# COMPACT_ATOMS: atom_id res chain seq x y z
N MET A 1 28.40 -19.11 4.17
CA MET A 1 26.95 -19.40 4.13
C MET A 1 26.14 -18.12 3.96
N GLU A 2 26.44 -17.05 4.71
CA GLU A 2 25.80 -15.72 4.53
C GLU A 2 25.81 -15.21 3.08
N THR A 3 26.93 -15.33 2.35
CA THR A 3 27.01 -14.92 0.93
C THR A 3 26.02 -15.68 0.04
N ILE A 4 25.76 -16.96 0.34
CA ILE A 4 24.78 -17.77 -0.42
C ILE A 4 23.37 -17.23 -0.14
N ILE A 5 23.06 -16.91 1.12
CA ILE A 5 21.78 -16.33 1.52
C ILE A 5 21.55 -14.98 0.85
N ILE A 6 22.56 -14.10 0.84
CA ILE A 6 22.50 -12.81 0.13
C ILE A 6 22.30 -13.03 -1.38
N THR A 7 22.99 -14.02 -1.96
CA THR A 7 22.84 -14.34 -3.39
C THR A 7 21.43 -14.82 -3.71
N ILE A 8 20.85 -15.68 -2.87
CA ILE A 8 19.46 -16.14 -3.01
C ILE A 8 18.50 -14.96 -2.88
N PHE A 9 18.72 -14.07 -1.91
CA PHE A 9 17.90 -12.88 -1.73
C PHE A 9 17.92 -11.98 -2.98
N VAL A 10 19.11 -11.68 -3.51
CA VAL A 10 19.27 -10.86 -4.71
C VAL A 10 18.66 -11.52 -5.94
N LEU A 11 18.86 -12.83 -6.14
CA LEU A 11 18.28 -13.57 -7.27
C LEU A 11 16.76 -13.69 -7.17
N GLY A 12 16.23 -13.94 -5.96
CA GLY A 12 14.80 -13.96 -5.69
C GLY A 12 14.16 -12.61 -5.99
N TYR A 13 14.80 -11.52 -5.55
CA TYR A 13 14.35 -10.17 -5.84
C TYR A 13 14.41 -9.83 -7.33
N LEU A 14 15.50 -10.22 -8.00
CA LEU A 14 15.61 -10.07 -9.45
C LEU A 14 14.47 -10.79 -10.17
N ALA A 15 14.15 -12.03 -9.77
CA ALA A 15 13.03 -12.77 -10.34
C ALA A 15 11.67 -12.08 -10.12
N ILE A 16 11.46 -11.44 -8.96
CA ILE A 16 10.28 -10.61 -8.68
C ILE A 16 10.20 -9.42 -9.64
N THR A 17 11.29 -8.67 -9.80
CA THR A 17 11.32 -7.51 -10.72
C THR A 17 11.14 -7.91 -12.19
N LEU A 18 11.50 -9.14 -12.54
CA LEU A 18 11.39 -9.70 -13.89
C LEU A 18 10.09 -10.48 -14.12
N GLU A 19 9.10 -10.39 -13.23
CA GLU A 19 7.79 -11.06 -13.30
C GLU A 19 7.19 -11.08 -14.72
N HIS A 20 7.11 -9.92 -15.39
CA HIS A 20 6.58 -9.82 -16.75
C HIS A 20 7.40 -10.57 -17.80
N SER A 21 8.72 -10.62 -17.64
CA SER A 21 9.63 -11.32 -18.57
C SER A 21 9.60 -12.83 -18.34
N LEU A 22 9.55 -13.24 -17.07
CA LEU A 22 9.51 -14.65 -16.65
C LEU A 22 8.12 -15.28 -16.79
N LYS A 23 7.06 -14.46 -16.81
CA LYS A 23 5.65 -14.88 -16.80
C LYS A 23 5.32 -15.78 -15.60
N VAL A 24 5.93 -15.46 -14.46
CA VAL A 24 5.74 -16.14 -13.17
C VAL A 24 5.30 -15.09 -12.18
N ASP A 25 4.17 -15.31 -11.51
CA ASP A 25 3.64 -14.42 -10.48
C ASP A 25 4.69 -14.18 -9.39
N LYS A 26 4.90 -12.91 -9.01
CA LYS A 26 5.90 -12.49 -8.02
C LYS A 26 5.79 -13.20 -6.66
N LEU A 27 4.63 -13.74 -6.29
CA LEU A 27 4.48 -14.50 -5.04
C LEU A 27 5.37 -15.75 -5.04
N ILE A 28 5.56 -16.40 -6.19
CA ILE A 28 6.29 -17.67 -6.30
C ILE A 28 7.78 -17.48 -5.95
N PRO A 29 8.54 -16.58 -6.61
CA PRO A 29 9.92 -16.33 -6.24
C PRO A 29 10.04 -15.77 -4.81
N ALA A 30 9.07 -15.00 -4.31
CA ALA A 30 9.07 -14.51 -2.92
C ALA A 30 8.99 -15.66 -1.89
N LEU A 31 8.05 -16.60 -2.06
CA LEU A 31 7.90 -17.76 -1.18
C LEU A 31 9.09 -18.72 -1.29
N ALA A 32 9.60 -18.95 -2.50
CA ALA A 32 10.76 -19.79 -2.72
C ALA A 32 12.02 -19.19 -2.06
N MET A 33 12.26 -17.90 -2.24
CA MET A 33 13.36 -17.16 -1.61
C MET A 33 13.29 -17.30 -0.07
N MET A 34 12.13 -17.02 0.52
CA MET A 34 11.89 -17.20 1.95
C MET A 34 12.24 -18.61 2.43
N ALA A 35 11.63 -19.62 1.82
CA ALA A 35 11.78 -21.01 2.26
C ALA A 35 13.24 -21.49 2.13
N LEU A 36 13.91 -21.15 1.03
CA LEU A 36 15.30 -21.52 0.79
C LEU A 36 16.26 -20.84 1.77
N MET A 37 16.04 -19.56 2.07
CA MET A 37 16.88 -18.82 3.02
C MET A 37 16.77 -19.43 4.43
N TRP A 38 15.56 -19.62 4.95
CA TRP A 38 15.36 -20.22 6.27
C TRP A 38 15.82 -21.67 6.35
N ALA A 39 15.65 -22.47 5.28
CA ALA A 39 16.20 -23.81 5.21
C ALA A 39 17.74 -23.82 5.32
N ILE A 40 18.42 -22.90 4.65
CA ILE A 40 19.88 -22.79 4.73
C ILE A 40 20.34 -22.32 6.11
N ILE A 41 19.65 -21.34 6.71
CA ILE A 41 19.93 -20.87 8.07
C ILE A 41 19.86 -22.04 9.06
N SER A 42 18.78 -22.81 9.00
CA SER A 42 18.55 -23.96 9.87
C SER A 42 19.55 -25.11 9.63
N LEU A 43 19.68 -25.59 8.38
CA LEU A 43 20.57 -26.73 8.06
C LEU A 43 22.04 -26.43 8.33
N SER A 44 22.45 -25.17 8.18
CA SER A 44 23.83 -24.75 8.42
C SER A 44 24.09 -24.35 9.87
N HIS A 45 23.08 -24.42 10.74
CA HIS A 45 23.15 -24.05 12.16
C HIS A 45 23.77 -22.65 12.36
N LEU A 46 23.36 -21.69 11.52
CA LEU A 46 23.89 -20.34 11.63
C LEU A 46 23.42 -19.69 12.94
N PRO A 47 24.28 -18.91 13.61
CA PRO A 47 23.83 -18.13 14.75
C PRO A 47 22.78 -17.14 14.28
N VAL A 48 21.65 -17.13 14.97
CA VAL A 48 20.57 -16.17 14.74
C VAL A 48 20.45 -15.26 15.96
N PHE A 49 20.00 -14.05 15.72
CA PHE A 49 19.95 -12.97 16.67
C PHE A 49 18.58 -12.29 16.64
N ASP A 50 18.17 -11.80 17.80
CA ASP A 50 17.16 -10.76 17.91
C ASP A 50 17.87 -9.39 17.99
N VAL A 51 17.27 -8.35 17.43
CA VAL A 51 17.84 -7.00 17.41
C VAL A 51 17.33 -6.25 18.64
N ASN A 52 18.16 -6.16 19.68
CA ASN A 52 17.82 -5.34 20.84
C ASN A 52 17.98 -3.87 20.48
N THR A 53 16.84 -3.21 20.23
CA THR A 53 16.79 -1.79 19.84
C THR A 53 17.26 -0.83 20.93
N GLU A 54 17.10 -1.18 22.22
CA GLU A 54 17.52 -0.33 23.34
C GLU A 54 19.04 -0.35 23.52
N LEU A 55 19.63 -1.53 23.47
CA LEU A 55 21.08 -1.73 23.65
C LEU A 55 21.86 -1.56 22.34
N LYS A 56 21.17 -1.49 21.19
CA LYS A 56 21.73 -1.49 19.83
C LYS A 56 22.70 -2.66 19.63
N GLN A 57 22.27 -3.84 20.02
CA GLN A 57 23.09 -5.05 20.03
C GLN A 57 22.31 -6.25 19.49
N LEU A 58 23.04 -7.21 18.95
CA LEU A 58 22.51 -8.50 18.51
C LEU A 58 22.50 -9.47 19.70
N GLU A 59 21.31 -9.93 20.09
CA GLU A 59 21.13 -10.90 21.16
C GLU A 59 20.94 -12.30 20.59
N PRO A 60 21.81 -13.28 20.92
CA PRO A 60 21.68 -14.63 20.38
C PRO A 60 20.34 -15.29 20.76
N THR A 61 19.72 -15.97 19.80
CA THR A 61 18.44 -16.66 19.96
C THR A 61 18.43 -18.00 19.19
N HIS A 62 17.31 -18.71 19.22
CA HIS A 62 17.11 -19.97 18.49
C HIS A 62 16.26 -19.75 17.25
N VAL A 63 16.54 -20.54 16.19
CA VAL A 63 15.86 -20.44 14.89
C VAL A 63 14.35 -20.58 15.01
N ASP A 64 13.86 -21.51 15.83
CA ASP A 64 12.41 -21.75 15.98
C ASP A 64 11.72 -20.56 16.69
N GLU A 65 12.36 -19.99 17.71
CA GLU A 65 11.83 -18.87 18.48
C GLU A 65 11.77 -17.59 17.62
N ILE A 66 12.87 -17.27 16.93
CA ILE A 66 12.95 -16.05 16.11
C ILE A 66 12.08 -16.15 14.85
N LEU A 67 11.99 -17.33 14.24
CA LEU A 67 11.10 -17.56 13.10
C LEU A 67 9.63 -17.38 13.51
N LEU A 68 9.23 -17.95 14.65
CA LEU A 68 7.87 -17.78 15.17
C LEU A 68 7.58 -16.32 15.54
N HIS A 69 8.56 -15.61 16.10
CA HIS A 69 8.46 -14.18 16.38
C HIS A 69 8.17 -13.38 15.09
N HIS A 70 8.99 -13.53 14.06
CA HIS A 70 8.81 -12.83 12.78
C HIS A 70 7.54 -13.27 12.06
N LEU A 71 7.17 -14.55 12.13
CA LEU A 71 5.91 -15.05 11.60
C LEU A 71 4.71 -14.40 12.30
N GLY A 72 4.76 -14.26 13.63
CA GLY A 72 3.72 -13.58 14.40
C GLY A 72 3.55 -12.13 13.96
N LYS A 73 4.65 -11.37 13.86
CA LYS A 73 4.63 -9.98 13.37
C LYS A 73 4.10 -9.86 11.94
N THR A 74 4.51 -10.78 11.07
CA THR A 74 4.05 -10.84 9.68
C THR A 74 2.56 -11.19 9.60
N ALA A 75 2.09 -12.13 10.43
CA ALA A 75 0.69 -12.54 10.50
C ALA A 75 -0.21 -11.39 10.98
N GLU A 76 0.23 -10.57 11.95
CA GLU A 76 -0.52 -9.38 12.37
C GLU A 76 -0.82 -8.44 11.19
N ILE A 77 0.19 -8.19 10.34
CA ILE A 77 0.04 -7.36 9.13
C ILE A 77 -0.91 -8.04 8.13
N ILE A 78 -0.71 -9.33 7.85
CA ILE A 78 -1.52 -10.07 6.89
C ILE A 78 -2.99 -10.11 7.29
N ILE A 79 -3.30 -10.42 8.55
CA ILE A 79 -4.69 -10.48 9.04
C ILE A 79 -5.33 -9.09 9.01
N PHE A 80 -4.56 -8.03 9.31
CA PHE A 80 -5.03 -6.67 9.16
C PHE A 80 -5.41 -6.35 7.69
N LEU A 81 -4.50 -6.62 6.74
CA LEU A 81 -4.74 -6.36 5.32
C LEU A 81 -5.91 -7.18 4.76
N LEU A 82 -6.00 -8.46 5.14
CA LEU A 82 -7.11 -9.33 4.76
C LEU A 82 -8.45 -8.73 5.20
N GLY A 83 -8.52 -8.24 6.44
CA GLY A 83 -9.72 -7.57 6.97
C GLY A 83 -10.08 -6.32 6.18
N ALA A 84 -9.10 -5.44 5.95
CA ALA A 84 -9.27 -4.20 5.20
C ALA A 84 -9.78 -4.48 3.78
N MET A 85 -9.08 -5.33 3.02
CA MET A 85 -9.44 -5.70 1.65
C MET A 85 -10.83 -6.36 1.58
N THR A 86 -11.21 -7.16 2.58
CA THR A 86 -12.56 -7.75 2.61
C THR A 86 -13.64 -6.66 2.75
N ILE A 87 -13.42 -5.65 3.60
CA ILE A 87 -14.36 -4.52 3.75
C ILE A 87 -14.50 -3.78 2.41
N VAL A 88 -13.39 -3.55 1.71
CA VAL A 88 -13.38 -2.92 0.39
C VAL A 88 -14.19 -3.71 -0.62
N GLU A 89 -13.93 -5.01 -0.73
CA GLU A 89 -14.63 -5.89 -1.67
C GLU A 89 -16.13 -5.94 -1.37
N ILE A 90 -16.52 -5.85 -0.09
CA ILE A 90 -17.93 -5.68 0.28
C ILE A 90 -18.46 -4.34 -0.22
N ILE A 91 -17.72 -3.23 -0.08
CA ILE A 91 -18.13 -1.93 -0.62
C ILE A 91 -18.32 -2.02 -2.14
N ASP A 92 -17.39 -2.63 -2.86
CA ASP A 92 -17.46 -2.80 -4.31
C ASP A 92 -18.62 -3.72 -4.73
N TYR A 93 -18.89 -4.81 -3.99
CA TYR A 93 -20.05 -5.68 -4.22
C TYR A 93 -21.37 -4.91 -4.24
N PHE A 94 -21.52 -3.91 -3.36
CA PHE A 94 -22.69 -3.03 -3.31
C PHE A 94 -22.59 -1.83 -4.26
N ASN A 95 -21.63 -1.80 -5.21
CA ASN A 95 -21.31 -0.64 -6.06
C ASN A 95 -21.16 0.66 -5.25
N GLY A 96 -20.66 0.58 -4.01
CA GLY A 96 -20.62 1.71 -3.10
C GLY A 96 -19.79 2.87 -3.64
N PHE A 97 -18.66 2.57 -4.28
CA PHE A 97 -17.78 3.55 -4.89
C PHE A 97 -18.41 4.32 -6.06
N PHE A 98 -19.46 3.81 -6.69
CA PHE A 98 -20.20 4.58 -7.70
C PHE A 98 -20.80 5.87 -7.12
N THR A 99 -21.09 5.90 -5.81
CA THR A 99 -21.52 7.11 -5.09
C THR A 99 -20.50 8.25 -5.22
N ILE A 100 -19.21 7.94 -5.43
CA ILE A 100 -18.15 8.94 -5.61
C ILE A 100 -18.33 9.74 -6.91
N LYS A 101 -19.00 9.17 -7.94
CA LYS A 101 -19.34 9.88 -9.18
C LYS A 101 -20.10 11.19 -8.92
N ASN A 102 -20.88 11.26 -7.84
CA ASN A 102 -21.64 12.46 -7.45
C ASN A 102 -20.76 13.68 -7.10
N PHE A 103 -19.48 13.47 -6.78
CA PHE A 103 -18.51 14.56 -6.57
C PHE A 103 -17.97 15.13 -7.88
N ILE A 104 -18.17 14.45 -9.01
CA ILE A 104 -17.68 14.83 -10.33
C ILE A 104 -18.74 15.68 -11.03
N LYS A 105 -18.68 17.01 -10.82
CA LYS A 105 -19.69 17.97 -11.32
C LYS A 105 -19.20 18.90 -12.43
N THR A 106 -17.95 18.78 -12.84
CA THR A 106 -17.32 19.66 -13.82
C THR A 106 -16.91 18.90 -15.08
N ARG A 107 -16.85 19.60 -16.20
CA ARG A 107 -16.35 19.09 -17.49
C ARG A 107 -14.97 19.62 -17.83
N SER A 108 -14.48 20.63 -17.11
CA SER A 108 -13.13 21.15 -17.29
C SER A 108 -12.12 20.05 -16.96
N LYS A 109 -11.17 19.77 -17.87
CA LYS A 109 -10.09 18.81 -17.60
C LYS A 109 -9.26 19.21 -16.38
N LYS A 110 -9.01 20.51 -16.20
CA LYS A 110 -8.35 21.05 -15.00
C LYS A 110 -9.18 20.84 -13.74
N GLY A 111 -10.48 21.11 -13.78
CA GLY A 111 -11.38 20.87 -12.64
C GLY A 111 -11.42 19.38 -12.26
N LEU A 112 -11.55 18.51 -13.26
CA LEU A 112 -11.51 17.06 -13.08
C LEU A 112 -10.19 16.59 -12.49
N LEU A 113 -9.06 17.15 -12.96
CA LEU A 113 -7.73 16.80 -12.45
C LEU A 113 -7.67 17.00 -10.93
N TRP A 114 -8.09 18.18 -10.44
CA TRP A 114 -8.09 18.45 -9.00
C TRP A 114 -9.04 17.54 -8.24
N ILE A 115 -10.24 17.28 -8.78
CA ILE A 115 -11.21 16.37 -8.15
C ILE A 115 -10.61 14.97 -8.01
N PHE A 116 -10.12 14.35 -9.10
CA PHE A 116 -9.54 13.02 -9.05
C PHE A 116 -8.29 12.94 -8.17
N SER A 117 -7.45 13.97 -8.19
CA SER A 117 -6.23 14.00 -7.38
C SER A 117 -6.54 14.12 -5.87
N ILE A 118 -7.49 14.98 -5.49
CA ILE A 118 -7.91 15.12 -4.09
C ILE A 118 -8.65 13.85 -3.63
N LEU A 119 -9.51 13.28 -4.47
CA LEU A 119 -10.18 12.02 -4.17
C LEU A 119 -9.19 10.88 -3.98
N ALA A 120 -8.18 10.75 -4.85
CA ALA A 120 -7.10 9.76 -4.70
C ALA A 120 -6.35 9.94 -3.39
N PHE A 121 -5.97 11.19 -3.07
CA PHE A 121 -5.24 11.50 -1.86
C PHE A 121 -6.02 11.15 -0.59
N ILE A 122 -7.31 11.49 -0.52
CA ILE A 122 -8.13 11.24 0.67
C ILE A 122 -8.55 9.76 0.76
N LEU A 123 -8.98 9.17 -0.37
CA LEU A 123 -9.46 7.78 -0.39
C LEU A 123 -8.31 6.81 -0.06
N SER A 124 -7.12 7.07 -0.60
CA SER A 124 -5.95 6.25 -0.32
C SER A 124 -5.48 6.35 1.13
N ALA A 125 -5.78 7.43 1.85
CA ALA A 125 -5.48 7.52 3.28
C ALA A 125 -6.37 6.58 4.12
N ILE A 126 -7.49 6.10 3.58
CA ILE A 126 -8.46 5.29 4.31
C ILE A 126 -8.33 3.81 3.97
N ILE A 127 -8.17 3.48 2.69
CA ILE A 127 -8.37 2.10 2.21
C ILE A 127 -7.03 1.40 1.96
N ASP A 128 -6.40 1.69 0.82
CA ASP A 128 -5.00 1.45 0.49
C ASP A 128 -4.77 2.08 -0.89
N ASN A 129 -3.51 2.33 -1.27
CA ASN A 129 -3.16 3.00 -2.53
C ASN A 129 -3.50 2.19 -3.78
N LEU A 130 -3.40 0.86 -3.73
CA LEU A 130 -3.74 -0.02 -4.85
C LEU A 130 -5.25 0.03 -5.10
N THR A 131 -6.06 -0.22 -4.08
CA THR A 131 -7.51 -0.18 -4.14
C THR A 131 -8.02 1.19 -4.56
N ALA A 132 -7.52 2.27 -3.96
CA ALA A 132 -7.94 3.63 -4.32
C ALA A 132 -7.67 3.92 -5.80
N THR A 133 -6.54 3.42 -6.33
CA THR A 133 -6.20 3.54 -7.75
C THR A 133 -7.14 2.74 -8.64
N ILE A 134 -7.44 1.47 -8.31
CA ILE A 134 -8.39 0.63 -9.05
C ILE A 134 -9.76 1.31 -9.14
N VAL A 135 -10.28 1.77 -8.01
CA VAL A 135 -11.59 2.44 -7.92
C VAL A 135 -11.61 3.69 -8.79
N LEU A 136 -10.61 4.56 -8.66
CA LEU A 136 -10.59 5.83 -9.38
C LEU A 136 -10.34 5.69 -10.87
N ILE A 137 -9.51 4.73 -11.31
CA ILE A 137 -9.34 4.42 -12.73
C ILE A 137 -10.64 3.88 -13.31
N THR A 138 -11.35 2.99 -12.60
CA THR A 138 -12.64 2.46 -13.05
C THR A 138 -13.69 3.56 -13.23
N ILE A 139 -13.71 4.56 -12.33
CA ILE A 139 -14.58 5.74 -12.47
C ILE A 139 -14.08 6.64 -13.62
N LEU A 140 -12.76 6.87 -13.72
CA LEU A 140 -12.14 7.67 -14.77
C LEU A 140 -12.47 7.15 -16.18
N GLN A 141 -12.48 5.83 -16.38
CA GLN A 141 -12.85 5.18 -17.64
C GLN A 141 -14.27 5.52 -18.11
N LYS A 142 -15.18 5.78 -17.17
CA LYS A 142 -16.57 6.17 -17.45
C LYS A 142 -16.74 7.68 -17.67
N VAL A 143 -15.83 8.49 -17.12
CA VAL A 143 -15.90 9.96 -17.17
C VAL A 143 -15.10 10.53 -18.34
N VAL A 144 -13.92 9.97 -18.64
CA VAL A 144 -13.00 10.47 -19.66
C VAL A 144 -12.84 9.43 -20.75
N LEU A 145 -13.53 9.62 -21.87
CA LEU A 145 -13.55 8.65 -22.98
C LEU A 145 -12.22 8.63 -23.77
N ASN A 146 -11.58 9.79 -23.90
CA ASN A 146 -10.31 9.91 -24.61
C ASN A 146 -9.16 9.24 -23.83
N ARG A 147 -8.59 8.19 -24.42
CA ARG A 147 -7.52 7.40 -23.79
C ARG A 147 -6.28 8.23 -23.46
N ASP A 148 -5.80 9.05 -24.38
CA ASP A 148 -4.58 9.84 -24.14
C ASP A 148 -4.72 10.78 -22.95
N THR A 149 -5.91 11.37 -22.79
CA THR A 149 -6.25 12.18 -21.62
C THR A 149 -6.27 11.30 -20.36
N ARG A 150 -6.89 10.11 -20.40
CA ARG A 150 -6.90 9.19 -19.25
C ARG A 150 -5.51 8.79 -18.78
N LEU A 151 -4.55 8.57 -19.67
CA LEU A 151 -3.18 8.20 -19.28
C LEU A 151 -2.55 9.26 -18.37
N TRP A 152 -2.80 10.55 -18.64
CA TRP A 152 -2.33 11.64 -17.78
C TRP A 152 -3.01 11.65 -16.41
N PHE A 153 -4.32 11.44 -16.38
CA PHE A 153 -5.08 11.34 -15.13
C PHE A 153 -4.61 10.14 -14.29
N ALA A 154 -4.48 8.96 -14.90
CA ALA A 154 -3.99 7.75 -14.24
C ALA A 154 -2.59 7.98 -13.65
N GLY A 155 -1.69 8.64 -14.40
CA GLY A 155 -0.36 9.02 -13.93
C GLY A 155 -0.39 9.85 -12.64
N LEU A 156 -1.26 10.85 -12.58
CA LEU A 156 -1.38 11.74 -11.41
C LEU A 156 -2.20 11.11 -10.27
N ILE A 157 -3.14 10.21 -10.57
CA ILE A 157 -3.83 9.39 -9.57
C ILE A 157 -2.81 8.53 -8.82
N ILE A 158 -1.83 7.92 -9.50
CA ILE A 158 -0.78 7.12 -8.85
C ILE A 158 0.02 7.97 -7.85
N ILE A 159 0.45 9.17 -8.27
CA ILE A 159 1.18 10.10 -7.38
C ILE A 159 0.31 10.47 -6.17
N ALA A 160 -0.96 10.81 -6.44
CA ALA A 160 -1.89 11.26 -5.41
C ALA A 160 -2.25 10.15 -4.41
N ALA A 161 -2.46 8.92 -4.89
CA ALA A 161 -2.75 7.76 -4.05
C ALA A 161 -1.54 7.43 -3.16
N ASN A 162 -0.35 7.29 -3.73
CA ASN A 162 0.86 7.04 -2.95
C ASN A 162 1.13 8.13 -1.89
N ALA A 163 0.98 9.42 -2.26
CA ALA A 163 1.09 10.53 -1.31
C ALA A 163 0.01 10.47 -0.22
N GLY A 164 -1.22 10.12 -0.59
CA GLY A 164 -2.36 9.96 0.32
C GLY A 164 -2.20 8.82 1.32
N GLY A 165 -1.68 7.68 0.88
CA GLY A 165 -1.43 6.53 1.74
C GLY A 165 -0.33 6.77 2.78
N ALA A 166 0.72 7.51 2.40
CA ALA A 166 1.94 7.68 3.20
C ALA A 166 1.75 8.39 4.56
N TRP A 167 0.73 9.25 4.70
CA TRP A 167 0.50 10.00 5.96
C TRP A 167 -0.49 9.33 6.91
N SER A 168 -1.09 8.21 6.52
CA SER A 168 -2.07 7.48 7.31
C SER A 168 -1.52 6.12 7.72
N PRO A 169 -1.79 5.65 8.95
CA PRO A 169 -1.34 4.32 9.41
C PRO A 169 -2.05 3.16 8.71
N ILE A 170 -3.10 3.41 7.92
CA ILE A 170 -3.87 2.38 7.20
C ILE A 170 -3.75 2.55 5.68
N GLY A 171 -3.40 3.75 5.22
CA GLY A 171 -3.50 4.08 3.80
C GLY A 171 -2.46 3.43 2.89
N ASP A 172 -1.40 2.87 3.45
CA ASP A 172 -0.41 2.09 2.71
C ASP A 172 0.08 0.90 3.55
N VAL A 173 0.47 -0.19 2.89
CA VAL A 173 1.01 -1.38 3.56
C VAL A 173 2.27 -1.05 4.36
N THR A 174 3.12 -0.16 3.85
CA THR A 174 4.38 0.19 4.51
C THR A 174 4.19 1.05 5.75
N THR A 175 3.23 1.98 5.75
CA THR A 175 2.87 2.76 6.94
C THR A 175 2.17 1.90 7.97
N THR A 176 1.32 0.96 7.51
CA THR A 176 0.70 -0.06 8.35
C THR A 176 1.77 -0.91 9.04
N MET A 177 2.82 -1.34 8.32
CA MET A 177 3.94 -2.09 8.88
C MET A 177 4.67 -1.30 9.98
N LEU A 178 5.04 -0.05 9.72
CA LEU A 178 5.71 0.81 10.71
C LEU A 178 4.83 1.00 11.95
N TRP A 179 3.52 1.14 11.76
CA TRP A 179 2.57 1.35 12.83
C TRP A 179 2.32 0.09 13.68
N ILE A 180 2.16 -1.09 13.06
CA ILE A 180 2.04 -2.39 13.76
C ILE A 180 3.36 -2.73 14.46
N GLY A 181 4.50 -2.43 13.82
CA GLY A 181 5.83 -2.58 14.38
C GLY A 181 6.20 -1.57 15.48
N ASN A 182 5.26 -0.74 15.93
CA ASN A 182 5.45 0.31 16.94
C ASN A 182 6.61 1.26 16.63
N LYS A 183 6.88 1.56 15.36
CA LYS A 183 7.88 2.57 14.96
C LYS A 183 7.27 3.97 14.90
N VAL A 184 5.98 4.04 14.61
CA VAL A 184 5.21 5.30 14.55
C VAL A 184 3.89 5.18 15.32
N THR A 185 3.45 6.27 15.90
CA THR A 185 2.10 6.47 16.42
C THR A 185 1.25 7.22 15.41
N THR A 186 -0.07 7.06 15.52
CA THR A 186 -1.02 7.66 14.57
C THR A 186 -0.89 9.17 14.49
N LEU A 187 -0.82 9.84 15.64
CA LEU A 187 -0.83 11.31 15.68
C LEU A 187 0.47 11.88 15.11
N ASN A 188 1.62 11.34 15.52
CA ASN A 188 2.91 11.81 15.02
C ASN A 188 3.09 11.50 13.54
N LEU A 189 2.64 10.33 13.05
CA LEU A 189 2.66 10.03 11.61
C LEU A 189 1.90 11.09 10.80
N ILE A 190 0.67 11.44 11.22
CA ILE A 190 -0.12 12.48 10.56
C ILE A 190 0.60 13.84 10.65
N THR A 191 1.06 14.22 11.84
CA THR A 191 1.71 15.52 12.08
C THR A 191 2.97 15.72 11.24
N TYR A 192 3.82 14.70 11.13
CA TYR A 192 5.06 14.79 10.36
C TYR A 192 4.85 14.63 8.85
N VAL A 193 3.89 13.80 8.40
CA VAL A 193 3.84 13.36 6.99
C VAL A 193 2.70 13.99 6.19
N LEU A 194 1.60 14.43 6.82
CA LEU A 194 0.45 14.98 6.09
C LEU A 194 0.82 16.19 5.23
N LEU A 195 1.54 17.18 5.80
CA LEU A 195 1.90 18.37 5.06
C LEU A 195 2.91 18.08 3.93
N PRO A 196 4.01 17.31 4.17
CA PRO A 196 4.86 16.79 3.09
C PRO A 196 4.09 16.10 1.96
N SER A 197 3.14 15.23 2.31
CA SER A 197 2.28 14.53 1.35
C SER A 197 1.38 15.48 0.55
N ILE A 198 0.85 16.53 1.16
CA ILE A 198 0.08 17.59 0.46
C ILE A 198 0.97 18.31 -0.56
N PHE A 199 2.22 18.61 -0.25
CA PHE A 199 3.16 19.21 -1.22
C PHE A 199 3.55 18.24 -2.33
N CYS A 200 3.72 16.95 -1.98
CA CYS A 200 3.98 15.88 -2.92
C CYS A 200 2.86 15.70 -3.95
N LEU A 201 1.61 15.96 -3.55
CA LEU A 201 0.45 16.03 -4.44
C LEU A 201 0.38 17.37 -5.20
N GLY A 202 0.43 18.47 -4.45
CA GLY A 202 0.06 19.79 -4.92
C GLY A 202 1.00 20.34 -5.99
N VAL A 203 2.30 20.07 -5.87
CA VAL A 203 3.29 20.54 -6.86
C VAL A 203 3.08 19.86 -8.22
N PRO A 204 3.04 18.51 -8.34
CA PRO A 204 2.74 17.83 -9.61
C PRO A 204 1.41 18.24 -10.23
N VAL A 205 0.34 18.28 -9.44
CA VAL A 205 -1.01 18.62 -9.92
C VAL A 205 -1.12 20.08 -10.32
N GLY A 206 -0.46 20.97 -9.56
CA GLY A 206 -0.35 22.38 -9.87
C GLY A 206 0.35 22.62 -11.19
N ILE A 207 1.51 21.99 -11.42
CA ILE A 207 2.25 22.07 -12.69
C ILE A 207 1.41 21.48 -13.84
N ALA A 208 0.84 20.28 -13.63
CA ALA A 208 0.03 19.60 -14.64
C ALA A 208 -1.20 20.42 -15.06
N SER A 209 -1.77 21.22 -14.16
CA SER A 209 -2.89 22.13 -14.46
C SER A 209 -2.60 23.15 -15.56
N PHE A 210 -1.33 23.40 -15.89
CA PHE A 210 -0.90 24.29 -16.97
C PHE A 210 -0.49 23.55 -18.25
N LEU A 211 -0.42 22.21 -18.23
CA LEU A 211 -0.05 21.43 -19.40
C LEU A 211 -1.20 21.38 -20.42
N PRO A 212 -0.90 21.28 -21.74
CA PRO A 212 -1.90 21.18 -22.80
C PRO A 212 -2.91 20.03 -22.61
N ALA A 213 -2.47 18.93 -21.99
CA ALA A 213 -3.32 17.76 -21.72
C ALA A 213 -4.52 18.07 -20.81
N PHE A 214 -4.41 19.09 -19.96
CA PHE A 214 -5.44 19.48 -19.00
C PHE A 214 -6.16 20.78 -19.36
N GLN A 215 -5.93 21.30 -20.56
CA GLN A 215 -6.68 22.44 -21.08
C GLN A 215 -7.94 21.99 -21.83
N GLY A 216 -8.98 22.80 -21.75
CA GLY A 216 -10.28 22.55 -22.36
C GLY A 216 -11.20 21.65 -21.53
N GLU A 217 -12.22 21.12 -22.19
CA GLU A 217 -13.26 20.27 -21.59
C GLU A 217 -13.19 18.84 -22.10
N ILE A 218 -13.80 17.92 -21.35
CA ILE A 218 -14.03 16.56 -21.81
C ILE A 218 -15.27 16.49 -22.72
N ASP A 219 -15.23 15.54 -23.64
CA ASP A 219 -16.38 15.22 -24.47
C ASP A 219 -17.58 14.82 -23.61
N GLU A 220 -18.78 15.06 -24.12
CA GLU A 220 -20.01 14.71 -23.44
C GLU A 220 -20.08 13.19 -23.28
N PRO A 221 -20.20 12.65 -22.06
CA PRO A 221 -20.37 11.23 -21.90
C PRO A 221 -21.69 10.83 -22.57
N VAL A 222 -21.66 9.80 -23.41
CA VAL A 222 -22.89 9.16 -23.90
C VAL A 222 -23.55 8.56 -22.67
N VAL A 223 -24.53 9.25 -22.11
CA VAL A 223 -25.31 8.77 -20.97
C VAL A 223 -26.23 7.68 -21.49
N ASP A 224 -25.85 6.42 -21.34
CA ASP A 224 -26.84 5.36 -21.33
C ASP A 224 -27.68 5.55 -20.06
N GLU A 225 -28.96 5.93 -20.23
CA GLU A 225 -29.93 6.14 -19.14
C GLU A 225 -30.21 4.86 -18.31
N THR A 226 -29.61 3.74 -18.69
CA THR A 226 -29.68 2.44 -18.01
C THR A 226 -28.56 2.23 -17.00
N ASP A 227 -27.87 3.28 -16.52
CA ASP A 227 -26.67 3.21 -15.67
C ASP A 227 -26.81 2.19 -14.52
N VAL A 228 -26.29 0.99 -14.76
CA VAL A 228 -26.39 -0.25 -13.96
C VAL A 228 -25.65 -0.13 -12.62
N GLY A 229 -25.09 1.05 -12.30
CA GLY A 229 -24.24 1.29 -11.14
C GLY A 229 -24.97 1.62 -9.84
N PHE A 230 -26.26 2.00 -9.88
CA PHE A 230 -26.97 2.39 -8.65
C PHE A 230 -27.47 1.16 -7.88
N HIS A 231 -26.84 0.88 -6.74
CA HIS A 231 -27.33 -0.10 -5.79
C HIS A 231 -28.00 0.63 -4.61
N LYS A 232 -29.22 0.21 -4.22
CA LYS A 232 -30.02 0.87 -3.17
C LYS A 232 -29.25 1.09 -1.85
N HIS A 233 -28.38 0.15 -1.48
CA HIS A 233 -27.59 0.20 -0.25
C HIS A 233 -26.11 0.58 -0.47
N GLY A 234 -25.72 0.97 -1.68
CA GLY A 234 -24.32 1.27 -2.03
C GLY A 234 -23.72 2.39 -1.20
N ALA A 235 -24.42 3.53 -1.10
CA ALA A 235 -23.97 4.65 -0.27
C ALA A 235 -23.87 4.28 1.22
N SER A 236 -24.86 3.54 1.74
CA SER A 236 -24.86 3.12 3.15
C SER A 236 -23.69 2.21 3.50
N ILE A 237 -23.40 1.22 2.65
CA ILE A 237 -22.24 0.33 2.84
C ILE A 237 -20.92 1.07 2.64
N LEU A 238 -20.84 2.02 1.69
CA LEU A 238 -19.65 2.86 1.54
C LEU A 238 -19.34 3.62 2.85
N TYR A 239 -20.30 4.36 3.40
CA TYR A 239 -20.07 5.11 4.64
C TYR A 239 -19.79 4.20 5.83
N LEU A 240 -20.50 3.07 5.94
CA LEU A 240 -20.24 2.09 7.00
C LEU A 240 -18.83 1.51 6.90
N GLY A 241 -18.40 1.07 5.71
CA GLY A 241 -17.09 0.46 5.50
C GLY A 241 -15.95 1.44 5.75
N LEU A 242 -16.02 2.66 5.19
CA LEU A 242 -14.99 3.68 5.41
C LEU A 242 -14.91 4.11 6.88
N SER A 243 -16.05 4.31 7.55
CA SER A 243 -16.05 4.65 8.98
C SER A 243 -15.53 3.51 9.86
N ALA A 244 -15.82 2.25 9.50
CA ALA A 244 -15.30 1.08 10.19
C ALA A 244 -13.77 0.95 10.04
N ILE A 245 -13.18 1.34 8.90
CA ILE A 245 -11.73 1.38 8.75
C ILE A 245 -11.11 2.54 9.57
N ILE A 246 -11.70 3.74 9.51
CA ILE A 246 -11.26 4.91 10.30
C ILE A 246 -11.40 4.68 11.81
N PHE A 247 -12.27 3.76 12.24
CA PHE A 247 -12.39 3.38 13.65
C PHE A 247 -11.14 2.66 14.19
N VAL A 248 -10.37 1.95 13.36
CA VAL A 248 -9.27 1.09 13.83
C VAL A 248 -8.14 1.84 14.55
N PRO A 249 -7.67 3.02 14.09
CA PRO A 249 -6.68 3.79 14.83
C PRO A 249 -7.22 4.32 16.16
N VAL A 250 -8.51 4.65 16.23
CA VAL A 250 -9.19 5.05 17.47
C VAL A 250 -9.23 3.87 18.45
N PHE A 251 -9.61 2.68 17.96
CA PHE A 251 -9.61 1.45 18.75
C PHE A 251 -8.22 1.15 19.33
N LYS A 252 -7.16 1.17 18.51
CA LYS A 252 -5.77 0.95 18.99
C LYS A 252 -5.40 1.97 20.06
N THR A 253 -5.69 3.24 19.84
CA THR A 253 -5.28 4.32 20.75
C THR A 253 -5.96 4.21 22.12
N ILE A 254 -7.23 3.78 22.16
CA ILE A 254 -8.01 3.66 23.40
C ILE A 254 -7.71 2.33 24.12
N THR A 255 -7.63 1.23 23.37
CA THR A 255 -7.53 -0.12 23.95
C THR A 255 -6.11 -0.62 24.12
N HIS A 256 -5.14 -0.02 23.43
CA HIS A 256 -3.76 -0.49 23.29
C HIS A 256 -3.61 -1.88 22.66
N LEU A 257 -4.70 -2.47 22.15
CA LEU A 257 -4.66 -3.75 21.45
C LEU A 257 -4.06 -3.60 20.04
N PRO A 258 -3.46 -4.67 19.48
CA PRO A 258 -2.96 -4.65 18.11
C PRO A 258 -4.04 -4.27 17.08
N PRO A 259 -3.70 -3.54 16.01
CA PRO A 259 -4.64 -3.08 14.99
C PRO A 259 -5.52 -4.16 14.35
N TYR A 260 -4.97 -5.36 14.14
CA TYR A 260 -5.70 -6.44 13.47
C TYR A 260 -6.98 -6.81 14.23
N VAL A 261 -7.00 -6.69 15.57
CA VAL A 261 -8.19 -6.98 16.39
C VAL A 261 -9.30 -5.96 16.08
N GLY A 262 -8.95 -4.67 16.03
CA GLY A 262 -9.88 -3.61 15.65
C GLY A 262 -10.40 -3.79 14.22
N MET A 263 -9.52 -4.18 13.30
CA MET A 263 -9.91 -4.45 11.91
C MET A 263 -10.85 -5.66 11.78
N MET A 264 -10.62 -6.74 12.53
CA MET A 264 -11.52 -7.90 12.55
C MET A 264 -12.89 -7.55 13.12
N LEU A 265 -12.94 -6.71 14.17
CA LEU A 265 -14.20 -6.19 14.71
C LEU A 265 -14.94 -5.34 13.66
N SER A 266 -14.23 -4.44 12.98
CA SER A 266 -14.77 -3.63 11.89
C SER A 266 -15.33 -4.50 10.76
N LEU A 267 -14.59 -5.54 10.34
CA LEU A 267 -15.06 -6.48 9.34
C LEU A 267 -16.32 -7.21 9.81
N ALA A 268 -16.35 -7.71 11.06
CA ALA A 268 -17.53 -8.40 11.60
C ALA A 268 -18.79 -7.52 11.53
N VAL A 269 -18.67 -6.23 11.89
CA VAL A 269 -19.77 -5.27 11.81
C VAL A 269 -20.20 -5.04 10.36
N VAL A 270 -19.26 -4.71 9.46
CA VAL A 270 -19.57 -4.44 8.04
C VAL A 270 -20.19 -5.67 7.38
N ALA A 271 -19.62 -6.86 7.60
CA ALA A 271 -20.12 -8.12 7.10
C ALA A 271 -21.56 -8.41 7.57
N THR A 272 -21.85 -8.18 8.85
CA THR A 272 -23.20 -8.35 9.40
C THR A 272 -24.23 -7.48 8.66
N PHE A 273 -23.92 -6.20 8.46
CA PHE A 273 -24.83 -5.30 7.73
C PHE A 273 -24.93 -5.66 6.24
N ALA A 274 -23.84 -6.12 5.61
CA ALA A 274 -23.86 -6.60 4.23
C ALA A 274 -24.78 -7.82 4.05
N GLU A 275 -24.74 -8.77 4.98
CA GLU A 275 -25.66 -9.92 4.98
C GLU A 275 -27.12 -9.50 5.17
N ILE A 276 -27.38 -8.58 6.12
CA ILE A 276 -28.72 -8.03 6.35
C ILE A 276 -29.25 -7.32 5.08
N PHE A 277 -28.45 -6.47 4.44
CA PHE A 277 -28.87 -5.68 3.27
C PHE A 277 -29.02 -6.49 1.99
N SER A 278 -28.28 -7.59 1.85
CA SER A 278 -28.42 -8.50 0.71
C SER A 278 -29.61 -9.47 0.86
N LYS A 279 -30.27 -9.50 2.04
CA LYS A 279 -31.26 -10.52 2.41
C LYS A 279 -30.71 -11.94 2.17
N ALA A 280 -29.40 -12.14 2.35
CA ALA A 280 -28.80 -13.44 2.19
C ALA A 280 -29.55 -14.42 3.09
N LYS A 281 -30.22 -15.41 2.49
CA LYS A 281 -30.78 -16.52 3.26
C LYS A 281 -29.59 -17.24 3.87
N ILE A 282 -29.51 -17.22 5.20
CA ILE A 282 -28.58 -18.04 5.96
C ILE A 282 -29.04 -19.51 5.79
N ASN A 283 -28.67 -20.15 4.68
CA ASN A 283 -28.80 -21.59 4.53
C ASN A 283 -27.55 -22.24 5.13
N ILE A 284 -27.53 -22.36 6.46
CA ILE A 284 -26.51 -23.16 7.17
C ILE A 284 -26.77 -24.67 7.00
N THR A 285 -27.89 -25.07 6.38
CA THR A 285 -28.24 -26.49 6.20
C THR A 285 -29.05 -26.71 4.91
N SER A 286 -28.39 -27.07 3.82
CA SER A 286 -28.98 -27.90 2.75
C SER A 286 -27.86 -28.40 1.82
N PHE A 287 -27.33 -29.59 2.12
CA PHE A 287 -26.58 -30.41 1.15
C PHE A 287 -27.58 -31.09 0.20
N ASP A 288 -28.32 -30.32 -0.60
CA ASP A 288 -29.14 -30.87 -1.68
C ASP A 288 -28.49 -30.49 -3.02
N GLU A 289 -27.94 -31.51 -3.70
CA GLU A 289 -27.15 -31.44 -4.94
C GLU A 289 -27.94 -30.96 -6.19
N GLU A 290 -29.16 -30.42 -6.06
CA GLU A 290 -30.04 -30.08 -7.20
C GLU A 290 -30.50 -28.60 -7.26
N SER A 291 -29.72 -27.64 -6.72
CA SER A 291 -30.11 -26.21 -6.73
C SER A 291 -29.03 -25.23 -7.23
N ASP A 292 -28.23 -25.65 -8.21
CA ASP A 292 -27.07 -24.90 -8.74
C ASP A 292 -27.36 -23.74 -9.72
N ALA A 293 -28.61 -23.32 -9.90
CA ALA A 293 -28.92 -22.21 -10.81
C ALA A 293 -29.10 -20.83 -10.12
N HIS A 294 -29.34 -20.80 -8.80
CA HIS A 294 -29.62 -19.55 -8.05
C HIS A 294 -29.00 -19.54 -6.65
N GLN A 295 -27.74 -19.96 -6.52
CA GLN A 295 -26.98 -19.74 -5.30
C GLN A 295 -26.73 -18.24 -5.11
N THR A 296 -27.48 -17.59 -4.23
CA THR A 296 -27.14 -16.27 -3.70
C THR A 296 -25.92 -16.43 -2.78
N SER A 297 -24.72 -16.47 -3.35
CA SER A 297 -23.46 -16.46 -2.60
C SER A 297 -23.49 -15.30 -1.59
N SER A 298 -23.27 -15.57 -0.30
CA SER A 298 -23.17 -14.50 0.72
C SER A 298 -22.22 -13.40 0.21
N PRO A 299 -22.55 -12.10 0.34
CA PRO A 299 -21.67 -11.03 -0.06
C PRO A 299 -20.27 -11.18 0.52
N VAL A 300 -20.17 -11.70 1.75
CA VAL A 300 -18.90 -11.96 2.43
C VAL A 300 -18.12 -13.06 1.70
N HIS A 301 -18.75 -14.20 1.39
CA HIS A 301 -18.08 -15.30 0.70
C HIS A 301 -17.60 -14.90 -0.70
N ARG A 302 -18.41 -14.14 -1.44
CA ARG A 302 -18.02 -13.62 -2.76
C ARG A 302 -16.92 -12.55 -2.67
N SER A 303 -16.92 -11.75 -1.61
CA SER A 303 -15.87 -10.75 -1.39
C SER A 303 -14.55 -11.43 -1.03
N LEU A 304 -14.58 -12.44 -0.15
CA LEU A 304 -13.41 -13.25 0.20
C LEU A 304 -12.76 -13.94 -1.01
N SER A 305 -13.56 -14.41 -1.98
CA SER A 305 -13.02 -15.06 -3.19
C SER A 305 -12.38 -14.09 -4.19
N LYS A 306 -12.60 -12.78 -4.03
CA LYS A 306 -11.99 -11.73 -4.85
C LYS A 306 -10.73 -11.12 -4.24
N ILE A 307 -10.41 -11.45 -2.99
CA ILE A 307 -9.22 -10.92 -2.34
C ILE A 307 -7.97 -11.32 -3.13
N GLU A 308 -7.03 -10.39 -3.23
CA GLU A 308 -5.71 -10.63 -3.82
C GLU A 308 -4.83 -11.49 -2.91
N LEU A 309 -5.19 -12.77 -2.75
CA LEU A 309 -4.37 -13.75 -2.05
C LEU A 309 -2.92 -13.81 -2.57
N PRO A 310 -2.65 -13.64 -3.89
CA PRO A 310 -1.30 -13.43 -4.41
C PRO A 310 -0.49 -12.35 -3.69
N SER A 311 -1.08 -11.17 -3.48
CA SER A 311 -0.43 -10.03 -2.82
C SER A 311 -0.12 -10.34 -1.35
N ILE A 312 -1.02 -11.04 -0.65
CA ILE A 312 -0.81 -11.48 0.74
C ILE A 312 0.36 -12.47 0.85
N LEU A 313 0.40 -13.49 -0.02
CA LEU A 313 1.47 -14.50 -0.02
C LEU A 313 2.82 -13.91 -0.45
N PHE A 314 2.79 -12.95 -1.36
CA PHE A 314 3.97 -12.16 -1.71
C PHE A 314 4.53 -11.41 -0.50
N PHE A 315 3.69 -10.72 0.28
CA PHE A 315 4.14 -10.03 1.50
C PHE A 315 4.68 -11.01 2.54
N LEU A 316 4.04 -12.17 2.74
CA LEU A 316 4.57 -13.22 3.63
C LEU A 316 6.00 -13.62 3.23
N GLY A 317 6.22 -13.90 1.94
CA GLY A 317 7.51 -14.31 1.41
C GLY A 317 8.59 -13.23 1.59
N ILE A 318 8.28 -11.99 1.21
CA ILE A 318 9.24 -10.87 1.34
C ILE A 318 9.58 -10.59 2.81
N LEU A 319 8.58 -10.47 3.67
CA LEU A 319 8.79 -10.09 5.07
C LEU A 319 9.60 -11.14 5.82
N LEU A 320 9.32 -12.43 5.59
CA LEU A 320 10.10 -13.51 6.20
C LEU A 320 11.48 -13.68 5.56
N ALA A 321 11.67 -13.37 4.27
CA ALA A 321 13.00 -13.35 3.67
C ALA A 321 13.88 -12.22 4.27
N VAL A 322 13.32 -11.02 4.42
CA VAL A 322 13.99 -9.89 5.07
C VAL A 322 14.28 -10.20 6.54
N ALA A 323 13.33 -10.81 7.25
CA ALA A 323 13.54 -11.29 8.61
C ALA A 323 14.72 -12.27 8.70
N GLY A 324 14.89 -13.16 7.72
CA GLY A 324 16.07 -14.03 7.67
C GLY A 324 17.40 -13.28 7.57
N LEU A 325 17.45 -12.15 6.84
CA LEU A 325 18.63 -11.27 6.81
C LEU A 325 18.82 -10.50 8.13
N GLU A 326 17.72 -10.05 8.73
CA GLU A 326 17.69 -9.38 10.03
C GLU A 326 18.22 -10.30 11.13
N SER A 327 17.71 -11.53 11.21
CA SER A 327 18.11 -12.52 12.21
C SER A 327 19.57 -12.96 12.08
N LEU A 328 20.21 -12.77 10.92
CA LEU A 328 21.65 -13.01 10.76
C LEU A 328 22.50 -11.78 11.13
N GLY A 329 21.89 -10.67 11.52
CA GLY A 329 22.56 -9.39 11.80
C GLY A 329 23.07 -8.67 10.54
N LEU A 330 22.74 -9.14 9.34
CA LEU A 330 23.26 -8.58 8.09
C LEU A 330 22.76 -7.16 7.85
N LEU A 331 21.48 -6.90 8.12
CA LEU A 331 20.88 -5.57 7.96
C LEU A 331 21.44 -4.56 8.98
N PHE A 332 21.62 -4.99 10.23
CA PHE A 332 22.23 -4.17 11.28
C PHE A 332 23.66 -3.75 10.89
N ASN A 333 24.50 -4.72 10.48
CA ASN A 333 25.86 -4.45 10.05
C ASN A 333 25.93 -3.57 8.78
N PHE A 334 24.99 -3.77 7.85
CA PHE A 334 24.88 -2.94 6.65
C PHE A 334 24.56 -1.48 7.00
N ALA A 335 23.63 -1.26 7.94
CA ALA A 335 23.28 0.09 8.41
C ALA A 335 24.47 0.80 9.06
N GLU A 336 25.27 0.11 9.89
CA GLU A 336 26.50 0.68 10.45
C GLU A 336 27.51 1.07 9.37
N GLY A 337 27.72 0.21 8.37
CA GLY A 337 28.60 0.49 7.25
C GLY A 337 28.13 1.69 6.41
N LEU A 338 26.83 1.79 6.19
CA LEU A 338 26.21 2.90 5.46
C LEU A 338 26.37 4.22 6.23
N ASN A 339 26.09 4.24 7.53
CA ASN A 339 26.26 5.42 8.39
C ASN A 339 27.73 5.89 8.47
N LYS A 340 28.70 4.97 8.40
CA LYS A 340 30.13 5.33 8.32
C LYS A 340 30.50 5.99 6.98
N THR A 341 29.83 5.60 5.90
CA THR A 341 30.14 6.06 4.53
C THR A 341 29.40 7.35 4.18
N ILE A 342 28.12 7.45 4.54
CA ILE A 342 27.27 8.62 4.36
C ILE A 342 26.75 9.02 5.74
N PRO A 343 27.44 9.93 6.46
CA PRO A 343 27.09 10.33 7.82
C PRO A 343 25.93 11.35 7.82
N ASN A 344 24.92 11.11 6.98
CA ASN A 344 23.70 11.89 6.90
C ASN A 344 22.52 10.97 6.61
N THR A 345 21.73 10.70 7.64
CA THR A 345 20.58 9.79 7.59
C THR A 345 19.50 10.29 6.62
N ASP A 346 19.32 11.60 6.46
CA ASP A 346 18.32 12.16 5.54
C ASP A 346 18.68 11.83 4.10
N ILE A 347 19.97 11.98 3.73
CA ILE A 347 20.44 11.61 2.39
C ILE A 347 20.25 10.12 2.16
N VAL A 348 20.56 9.28 3.16
CA VAL A 348 20.34 7.83 3.08
C VAL A 348 18.86 7.52 2.83
N ILE A 349 17.94 8.10 3.62
CA ILE A 349 16.50 7.83 3.49
C ILE A 349 15.95 8.41 2.17
N GLY A 350 16.44 9.57 1.73
CA GLY A 350 16.09 10.15 0.43
C GLY A 350 16.51 9.26 -0.73
N LEU A 351 17.72 8.69 -0.67
CA LEU A 351 18.20 7.71 -1.66
C LEU A 351 17.41 6.40 -1.60
N LEU A 352 17.02 5.94 -0.41
CA LEU A 352 16.12 4.78 -0.25
C LEU A 352 14.75 5.07 -0.89
N GLY A 353 14.21 6.27 -0.71
CA GLY A 353 12.97 6.70 -1.38
C GLY A 353 13.08 6.68 -2.90
N ILE A 354 14.15 7.23 -3.47
CA ILE A 354 14.42 7.13 -4.91
C ILE A 354 14.59 5.66 -5.34
N GLY A 355 15.28 4.86 -4.53
CA GLY A 355 15.44 3.42 -4.75
C GLY A 355 14.11 2.66 -4.76
N SER A 356 13.12 3.16 -4.02
CA SER A 356 11.74 2.64 -3.98
C SER A 356 11.02 2.72 -5.34
N ALA A 357 11.53 3.53 -6.29
CA ALA A 357 11.01 3.53 -7.65
C ALA A 357 11.36 2.24 -8.43
N VAL A 358 12.41 1.54 -8.02
CA VAL A 358 12.90 0.31 -8.66
C VAL A 358 12.58 -0.91 -7.81
N ILE A 359 12.67 -0.76 -6.50
CA ILE A 359 12.43 -1.78 -5.48
C ILE A 359 11.05 -1.48 -4.88
N ASP A 360 10.14 -2.44 -4.88
CA ASP A 360 8.83 -2.33 -4.22
C ASP A 360 8.97 -1.82 -2.76
N ASN A 361 8.04 -0.97 -2.35
CA ASN A 361 8.12 -0.21 -1.10
C ASN A 361 8.17 -1.12 0.13
N VAL A 362 7.45 -2.24 0.12
CA VAL A 362 7.33 -3.18 1.24
C VAL A 362 8.67 -3.77 1.67
N PRO A 363 9.45 -4.42 0.78
CA PRO A 363 10.79 -4.91 1.13
C PRO A 363 11.72 -3.81 1.63
N LEU A 364 11.65 -2.60 1.06
CA LEU A 364 12.51 -1.48 1.44
C LEU A 364 12.23 -0.98 2.85
N VAL A 365 10.95 -0.85 3.24
CA VAL A 365 10.58 -0.48 4.60
C VAL A 365 10.85 -1.60 5.59
N ALA A 366 10.61 -2.87 5.21
CA ALA A 366 10.98 -4.02 6.04
C ALA A 366 12.49 -4.03 6.34
N ALA A 367 13.32 -3.84 5.31
CA ALA A 367 14.76 -3.77 5.47
C ALA A 367 15.17 -2.58 6.35
N SER A 368 14.53 -1.42 6.17
CA SER A 368 14.76 -0.23 6.99
C SER A 368 14.45 -0.47 8.47
N MET A 369 13.39 -1.23 8.78
CA MET A 369 13.05 -1.61 10.16
C MET A 369 14.11 -2.49 10.82
N GLY A 370 14.80 -3.35 10.05
CA GLY A 370 15.94 -4.15 10.53
C GLY A 370 17.29 -3.42 10.49
N MET A 371 17.39 -2.31 9.75
CA MET A 371 18.59 -1.47 9.65
C MET A 371 18.67 -0.41 10.76
N PHE A 372 17.53 0.21 11.11
CA PHE A 372 17.49 1.32 12.05
C PHE A 372 16.90 0.89 13.40
N SER A 373 17.49 1.35 14.49
CA SER A 373 17.08 1.01 15.86
C SER A 373 16.62 2.26 16.65
N ASN A 374 16.07 3.24 15.94
CA ASN A 374 15.59 4.49 16.53
C ASN A 374 14.34 4.27 17.39
N PRO A 375 14.14 5.07 18.45
CA PRO A 375 12.96 4.98 19.30
C PRO A 375 11.66 5.25 18.52
N VAL A 376 10.53 4.89 19.12
CA VAL A 376 9.20 5.17 18.56
C VAL A 376 9.03 6.67 18.28
N ASP A 377 8.46 7.02 17.13
CA ASP A 377 8.23 8.40 16.68
C ASP A 377 9.49 9.25 16.45
N ASP A 378 10.66 8.61 16.37
CA ASP A 378 11.84 9.30 15.83
C ASP A 378 11.54 9.81 14.40
N PRO A 379 11.93 11.05 14.05
CA PRO A 379 11.71 11.62 12.72
C PRO A 379 12.20 10.74 11.56
N VAL A 380 13.20 9.89 11.79
CA VAL A 380 13.67 8.88 10.83
C VAL A 380 12.53 7.98 10.35
N TRP A 381 11.67 7.50 11.24
CA TRP A 381 10.57 6.60 10.87
C TRP A 381 9.53 7.29 10.01
N HIS A 382 9.22 8.55 10.33
CA HIS A 382 8.28 9.36 9.56
C HIS A 382 8.86 9.76 8.20
N LEU A 383 10.16 10.01 8.11
CA LEU A 383 10.83 10.29 6.84
C LEU A 383 10.92 9.03 5.96
N ILE A 384 11.12 7.84 6.55
CA ILE A 384 11.05 6.56 5.84
C ILE A 384 9.64 6.33 5.30
N ALA A 385 8.61 6.54 6.13
CA ALA A 385 7.21 6.43 5.72
C ALA A 385 6.89 7.32 4.50
N TYR A 386 7.30 8.59 4.57
CA TYR A 386 7.15 9.53 3.45
C TYR A 386 7.94 9.08 2.21
N SER A 387 9.24 8.79 2.40
CA SER A 387 10.16 8.59 1.28
C SER A 387 9.89 7.29 0.53
N ALA A 388 9.68 6.18 1.24
CA ALA A 388 9.33 4.91 0.63
C ALA A 388 7.90 4.94 0.07
N GLY A 389 6.94 5.53 0.80
CA GLY A 389 5.55 5.59 0.38
C GLY A 389 5.33 6.39 -0.91
N THR A 390 6.10 7.48 -1.12
CA THR A 390 5.95 8.36 -2.29
C THR A 390 6.97 8.13 -3.40
N GLY A 391 8.16 7.62 -3.06
CA GLY A 391 9.25 7.40 -4.02
C GLY A 391 8.91 6.42 -5.14
N GLY A 392 8.09 5.41 -4.83
CA GLY A 392 7.56 4.44 -5.79
C GLY A 392 6.81 5.06 -6.97
N SER A 393 6.33 6.32 -6.88
CA SER A 393 5.66 7.01 -7.99
C SER A 393 6.61 7.47 -9.12
N MET A 394 7.93 7.48 -8.92
CA MET A 394 8.84 7.99 -9.96
C MET A 394 8.88 7.09 -11.20
N LEU A 395 8.75 5.77 -11.01
CA LEU A 395 8.59 4.80 -12.09
C LEU A 395 7.26 4.09 -11.91
N ILE A 396 6.55 3.85 -13.00
CA ILE A 396 5.23 3.20 -12.95
C ILE A 396 5.26 1.78 -12.36
N ILE A 397 6.41 1.12 -12.38
CA ILE A 397 6.60 -0.21 -11.77
C ILE A 397 7.03 -0.15 -10.30
N GLY A 398 7.29 1.05 -9.77
CA GLY A 398 7.82 1.25 -8.42
C GLY A 398 6.78 1.11 -7.32
N SER A 399 5.49 0.99 -7.64
CA SER A 399 4.45 0.69 -6.64
C SER A 399 3.35 -0.19 -7.22
N ALA A 400 2.65 -0.92 -6.35
CA ALA A 400 1.49 -1.74 -6.73
C ALA A 400 0.41 -0.93 -7.47
N ALA A 401 0.12 0.29 -6.98
CA ALA A 401 -0.79 1.23 -7.64
C ALA A 401 -0.36 1.53 -9.09
N GLY A 402 0.94 1.74 -9.32
CA GLY A 402 1.47 1.98 -10.66
C GLY A 402 1.37 0.77 -11.58
N VAL A 403 1.71 -0.42 -11.09
CA VAL A 403 1.63 -1.68 -11.86
C VAL A 403 0.18 -1.99 -12.27
N VAL A 404 -0.78 -1.79 -11.37
CA VAL A 404 -2.18 -2.04 -11.69
C VAL A 404 -2.74 -0.99 -12.64
N ALA A 405 -2.40 0.29 -12.46
CA ALA A 405 -2.74 1.33 -13.43
C ALA A 405 -2.14 1.04 -14.83
N MET A 406 -0.90 0.54 -14.88
CA MET A 406 -0.25 0.08 -16.12
C MET A 406 -1.08 -1.00 -16.79
N GLY A 407 -1.54 -2.01 -16.04
CA GLY A 407 -2.36 -3.11 -16.56
C GLY A 407 -3.72 -2.64 -17.07
N MET A 408 -4.42 -1.80 -16.29
CA MET A 408 -5.78 -1.33 -16.60
C MET A 408 -5.85 -0.40 -17.81
N GLU A 409 -4.92 0.55 -17.94
CA GLU A 409 -4.92 1.54 -19.04
C GLU A 409 -3.92 1.20 -20.17
N LYS A 410 -3.15 0.11 -20.01
CA LYS A 410 -2.06 -0.30 -20.90
C LYS A 410 -1.06 0.84 -21.08
N ILE A 411 -0.62 1.43 -19.97
CA ILE A 411 0.33 2.56 -19.97
C ILE A 411 1.70 2.02 -20.40
N ASP A 412 2.34 2.66 -21.37
CA ASP A 412 3.70 2.30 -21.74
C ASP A 412 4.71 2.84 -20.71
N PHE A 413 5.71 2.01 -20.36
CA PHE A 413 6.74 2.38 -19.38
C PHE A 413 7.51 3.64 -19.80
N PHE A 414 7.94 3.72 -21.06
CA PHE A 414 8.72 4.86 -21.55
C PHE A 414 7.85 6.12 -21.67
N TRP A 415 6.57 5.97 -22.00
CA TRP A 415 5.61 7.06 -21.94
C TRP A 415 5.52 7.64 -20.52
N TYR A 416 5.34 6.80 -19.50
CA TYR A 416 5.26 7.24 -18.11
C TYR A 416 6.56 7.91 -17.67
N LEU A 417 7.71 7.28 -17.97
CA LEU A 417 9.03 7.82 -17.67
C LEU A 417 9.22 9.23 -18.26
N LYS A 418 8.77 9.44 -19.50
CA LYS A 418 8.91 10.74 -20.17
C LYS A 418 7.90 11.78 -19.69
N LYS A 419 6.68 11.39 -19.32
CA LYS A 419 5.56 12.32 -19.08
C LYS A 419 5.27 12.57 -17.61
N ILE A 420 5.42 11.57 -16.76
CA ILE A 420 4.97 11.59 -15.36
C ILE A 420 6.14 11.52 -14.38
N ALA A 421 7.21 10.78 -14.67
CA ALA A 421 8.31 10.56 -13.71
C ALA A 421 8.93 11.86 -13.18
N TRP A 422 9.12 12.87 -14.04
CA TRP A 422 9.66 14.16 -13.61
C TRP A 422 8.69 14.95 -12.72
N LEU A 423 7.37 14.80 -12.93
CA LEU A 423 6.36 15.37 -12.03
C LEU A 423 6.42 14.66 -10.68
N ALA A 424 6.43 13.33 -10.66
CA ALA A 424 6.56 12.53 -9.44
C ALA A 424 7.84 12.88 -8.67
N PHE A 425 8.97 13.03 -9.35
CA PHE A 425 10.24 13.43 -8.74
C PHE A 425 10.16 14.81 -8.09
N LEU A 426 9.55 15.80 -8.77
CA LEU A 426 9.36 17.14 -8.18
C LEU A 426 8.41 17.11 -6.98
N GLY A 427 7.37 16.26 -6.99
CA GLY A 427 6.50 16.04 -5.84
C GLY A 427 7.24 15.41 -4.67
N PHE A 428 8.00 14.34 -4.91
CA PHE A 428 8.84 13.72 -3.89
C PHE A 428 9.82 14.72 -3.29
N LEU A 429 10.52 15.49 -4.12
CA LEU A 429 11.50 16.45 -3.63
C LEU A 429 10.84 17.58 -2.84
N SER A 430 9.67 18.07 -3.29
CA SER A 430 8.96 19.14 -2.58
C SER A 430 8.50 18.71 -1.20
N GLY A 431 7.89 17.52 -1.06
CA GLY A 431 7.48 17.02 0.24
C GLY A 431 8.68 16.64 1.12
N PHE A 432 9.74 16.07 0.55
CA PHE A 432 10.97 15.77 1.29
C PHE A 432 11.58 17.03 1.92
N VAL A 433 11.69 18.11 1.16
CA VAL A 433 12.19 19.40 1.66
C VAL A 433 11.27 19.96 2.75
N VAL A 434 9.95 19.90 2.54
CA VAL A 434 8.97 20.34 3.54
C VAL A 434 9.10 19.53 4.83
N PHE A 435 9.30 18.22 4.74
CA PHE A 435 9.52 17.36 5.90
C PHE A 435 10.75 17.82 6.70
N VAL A 436 11.90 17.96 6.03
CA VAL A 436 13.16 18.38 6.68
C VAL A 436 13.02 19.75 7.33
N VAL A 437 12.40 20.70 6.64
CA VAL A 437 12.14 22.05 7.18
C VAL A 437 11.21 22.01 8.39
N MET A 438 10.13 21.23 8.34
CA MET A 438 9.21 21.09 9.48
C MET A 438 9.93 20.48 10.68
N ARG A 439 10.68 19.41 10.48
CA ARG A 439 11.44 18.76 11.54
C ARG A 439 12.46 19.72 12.18
N ASP A 440 13.19 20.48 11.39
CA ASP A 440 14.31 21.28 11.91
C ASP A 440 13.90 22.65 12.47
N PHE A 441 12.75 23.19 12.06
CA PHE A 441 12.33 24.55 12.42
C PHE A 441 10.97 24.65 13.12
N VAL A 442 10.15 23.59 13.13
CA VAL A 442 8.82 23.61 13.75
C VAL A 442 8.74 22.69 14.97
N PHE A 443 9.41 21.54 14.94
CA PHE A 443 9.35 20.51 15.98
C PHE A 443 10.56 20.49 16.91
#